data_AF-A0AA38N2L4-F1
#
_entry.id   AF-A0AA38N2L4-F1
#
_cell.length_a   1.000
_cell.length_b   1.000
_cell.length_c   1.000
_cell.angle_alpha   90.00
_cell.angle_beta   90.00
_cell.angle_gamma   90.00
#
_symmetry.space_group_name_H-M   'P 1'
#
loop_
_entity.id
_entity.type
_entity.pdbx_description
1 polymer ?
#
loop_
_entity_poly.entity_id
_entity_poly.type
_entity_poly.pdbx_seq_one_letter_code
_entity_poly.pdbx_strand_id
1 'polypeptide(L)'
;MIQLLDMNSAASIQFCVDECESESSQRVQVHVIGTRNFVSTKLHGKRPSNLFVGMRVFGDTPKDKIYLSTSPVKCKSADEPEWHDNLGPAWLSPRSSISFSVKTRSKFSKTTTVLASTESYTLKRLRKMQGSMDRISTIALPLRSQRSQKDFPVDGVLIINLRELSTSNSGMEEYTSLKSAGSQRSSLEDEQELNLKSPLSPVSIESRLTP
;
A
#
# COMPACT_ATOMS: atom_id res chain seq x y z
N MET A 1 -18.75 75.94 18.04
CA MET A 1 -17.32 75.69 18.32
C MET A 1 -17.22 74.22 18.76
N ILE A 2 -17.36 73.27 17.82
CA ILE A 2 -16.32 72.52 17.07
C ILE A 2 -15.28 71.87 17.99
N GLN A 3 -15.33 70.55 18.18
CA GLN A 3 -14.43 69.59 17.51
C GLN A 3 -14.92 68.15 17.71
N LEU A 4 -15.30 67.51 16.58
CA LEU A 4 -15.25 66.07 16.42
C LEU A 4 -13.78 65.64 16.41
N LEU A 5 -13.48 64.52 17.08
CA LEU A 5 -12.29 63.72 16.79
C LEU A 5 -12.74 62.28 16.52
N ASP A 6 -12.67 61.94 15.23
CA ASP A 6 -12.56 60.58 14.71
C ASP A 6 -11.34 59.89 15.32
N MET A 7 -11.51 58.63 15.76
CA MET A 7 -10.45 57.64 15.66
C MET A 7 -11.06 56.29 15.31
N ASN A 8 -11.17 56.06 14.01
CA ASN A 8 -11.11 54.74 13.40
C ASN A 8 -9.87 54.00 13.94
N SER A 9 -10.08 52.91 14.67
CA SER A 9 -9.07 51.86 14.75
C SER A 9 -9.72 50.57 14.32
N ALA A 10 -9.63 50.33 13.01
CA ALA A 10 -9.87 49.04 12.42
C ALA A 10 -8.91 48.03 13.08
N ALA A 11 -9.46 47.18 13.93
CA ALA A 11 -8.79 45.95 14.35
C ALA A 11 -8.68 45.06 13.10
N SER A 12 -7.60 45.27 12.35
CA SER A 12 -7.09 44.35 11.35
C SER A 12 -6.80 43.03 12.07
N ILE A 13 -7.78 42.12 12.06
CA ILE A 13 -7.55 40.71 12.35
C ILE A 13 -6.61 40.23 11.25
N GLN A 14 -5.33 40.18 11.58
CA GLN A 14 -4.30 39.57 10.78
C GLN A 14 -4.60 38.07 10.78
N PHE A 15 -5.47 37.63 9.87
CA PHE A 15 -5.54 36.23 9.49
C PHE A 15 -4.15 35.86 9.05
N CYS A 16 -3.45 35.06 9.86
CA CYS A 16 -2.26 34.36 9.44
C CYS A 16 -2.68 33.50 8.25
N VAL A 17 -2.40 34.01 7.04
CA VAL A 17 -2.44 33.26 5.81
C VAL A 17 -1.25 32.31 5.88
N ASP A 18 -1.44 31.19 6.58
CA ASP A 18 -0.53 30.06 6.46
C ASP A 18 -0.50 29.68 4.99
N GLU A 19 0.72 29.62 4.46
CA GLU A 19 1.03 29.61 3.04
C GLU A 19 0.24 28.56 2.26
N CYS A 20 -0.17 28.97 1.06
CA CYS A 20 -0.92 28.21 0.08
C CYS A 20 -0.05 27.09 -0.51
N GLU A 21 0.30 26.08 0.29
CA GLU A 21 0.77 24.80 -0.22
C GLU A 21 -0.40 24.14 -0.96
N SER A 22 -0.28 24.02 -2.28
CA SER A 22 -1.28 23.47 -3.18
C SER A 22 -2.10 22.33 -2.54
N GLU A 23 -3.37 22.62 -2.22
CA GLU A 23 -4.33 21.69 -1.61
C GLU A 23 -4.81 20.57 -2.58
N SER A 24 -4.02 20.24 -3.59
CA SER A 24 -4.38 19.24 -4.59
C SER A 24 -4.10 17.82 -4.09
N SER A 25 -4.86 16.86 -4.63
CA SER A 25 -4.60 15.45 -4.40
C SER A 25 -3.22 15.06 -4.92
N GLN A 26 -2.50 14.26 -4.13
CA GLN A 26 -1.13 13.83 -4.43
C GLN A 26 -1.07 12.32 -4.60
N ARG A 27 -0.13 11.86 -5.44
CA ARG A 27 0.14 10.43 -5.60
C ARG A 27 1.16 10.00 -4.54
N VAL A 28 0.70 9.27 -3.54
CA VAL A 28 1.49 8.88 -2.36
C VAL A 28 1.67 7.37 -2.31
N GLN A 29 2.87 6.93 -1.94
CA GLN A 29 3.17 5.56 -1.53
C GLN A 29 3.58 5.56 -0.06
N VAL A 30 3.03 4.63 0.73
CA VAL A 30 3.40 4.46 2.13
C VAL A 30 4.30 3.24 2.27
N HIS A 31 5.56 3.44 2.64
CA HIS A 31 6.48 2.35 2.95
C HIS A 31 6.35 1.98 4.44
N VAL A 32 5.94 0.75 4.70
CA VAL A 32 5.80 0.19 6.05
C VAL A 32 7.08 -0.56 6.39
N ILE A 33 7.82 -0.04 7.37
CA ILE A 33 9.13 -0.56 7.75
C ILE A 33 8.94 -1.69 8.75
N GLY A 34 8.34 -1.39 9.89
CA GLY A 34 8.24 -2.32 11.01
C GLY A 34 7.58 -1.70 12.22
N THR A 35 7.70 -2.36 13.35
CA THR A 35 7.30 -1.79 14.65
C THR A 35 8.47 -1.71 15.60
N ARG A 36 8.42 -0.76 16.54
CA ARG A 36 9.30 -0.73 17.71
C ARG A 36 8.50 -0.82 19.00
N ASN A 37 9.07 -1.48 20.02
CA ASN A 37 8.44 -1.70 21.33
C ASN A 37 7.06 -2.38 21.25
N PHE A 38 6.77 -3.09 20.16
CA PHE A 38 5.45 -3.68 19.92
C PHE A 38 5.39 -5.11 20.46
N VAL A 39 5.08 -5.26 21.73
CA VAL A 39 4.90 -6.60 22.29
C VAL A 39 3.60 -7.21 21.78
N SER A 40 3.71 -8.20 20.89
CA SER A 40 2.55 -8.86 20.32
C SER A 40 1.81 -9.66 21.40
N THR A 41 0.54 -9.33 21.63
CA THR A 41 -0.28 -10.05 22.60
C THR A 41 -0.40 -11.53 22.19
N LYS A 42 -0.07 -12.43 23.10
CA LYS A 42 -0.25 -13.87 22.88
C LYS A 42 -1.74 -14.16 22.72
N LEU A 43 -2.16 -14.61 21.55
CA LEU A 43 -3.52 -15.07 21.30
C LEU A 43 -3.60 -16.56 21.66
N HIS A 44 -4.43 -16.91 22.65
CA HIS A 44 -4.57 -18.30 23.14
C HIS A 44 -3.23 -18.94 23.55
N GLY A 45 -2.36 -18.17 24.22
CA GLY A 45 -1.04 -18.64 24.67
C GLY A 45 -0.01 -18.83 23.55
N LYS A 46 -0.39 -18.65 22.28
CA LYS A 46 0.51 -18.77 21.12
C LYS A 46 0.83 -17.40 20.54
N ARG A 47 2.05 -17.26 20.02
CA ARG A 47 2.45 -16.06 19.27
C ARG A 47 1.76 -16.04 17.91
N PRO A 48 1.24 -14.88 17.47
CA PRO A 48 0.68 -14.76 16.13
C PRO A 48 1.76 -14.99 15.07
N SER A 49 1.44 -15.81 14.07
CA SER A 49 2.42 -16.33 13.10
C SER A 49 2.28 -15.79 11.68
N ASN A 50 1.28 -14.93 11.40
CA ASN A 50 1.10 -14.27 10.10
C ASN A 50 0.66 -12.82 10.32
N LEU A 51 1.61 -11.97 10.68
CA LEU A 51 1.36 -10.56 10.96
C LEU A 51 1.41 -9.72 9.68
N PHE A 52 0.45 -8.82 9.52
CA PHE A 52 0.43 -7.88 8.40
C PHE A 52 -0.15 -6.54 8.85
N VAL A 53 0.20 -5.48 8.14
CA VAL A 53 -0.33 -4.14 8.37
C VAL A 53 -1.40 -3.86 7.33
N GLY A 54 -2.60 -3.53 7.78
CA GLY A 54 -3.67 -3.01 6.93
C GLY A 54 -3.77 -1.49 7.07
N MET A 55 -3.75 -0.79 5.94
CA MET A 55 -4.02 0.64 5.82
C MET A 55 -5.46 0.83 5.32
N ARG A 56 -6.21 1.69 6.02
CA ARG A 56 -7.53 2.16 5.59
C ARG A 56 -7.43 3.64 5.29
N VAL A 57 -7.95 4.03 4.13
CA VAL A 57 -8.10 5.42 3.73
C VAL A 57 -9.57 5.71 3.52
N PHE A 58 -10.02 6.83 4.04
CA PHE A 58 -11.30 7.45 3.73
C PHE A 58 -11.02 8.82 3.11
N GLY A 59 -11.39 8.99 1.84
CA GLY A 59 -11.29 10.27 1.14
C GLY A 59 -12.37 11.26 1.57
N ASP A 60 -12.57 12.28 0.74
CA ASP A 60 -13.50 13.37 1.05
C ASP A 60 -14.97 12.92 0.97
N THR A 61 -15.25 11.86 0.19
CA THR A 61 -16.57 11.22 0.17
C THR A 61 -16.54 9.86 0.88
N PRO A 62 -17.66 9.42 1.51
CA PRO A 62 -17.74 8.10 2.13
C PRO A 62 -17.52 6.92 1.16
N LYS A 63 -17.64 7.16 -0.15
CA LYS A 63 -17.41 6.16 -1.20
C LYS A 63 -15.91 5.97 -1.50
N ASP A 64 -15.08 6.95 -1.17
CA ASP A 64 -13.63 6.93 -1.39
C ASP A 64 -12.94 6.11 -0.29
N LYS A 65 -13.19 4.81 -0.29
CA LYS A 65 -12.61 3.89 0.68
C LYS A 65 -11.58 2.99 0.02
N ILE A 66 -10.32 3.16 0.40
CA ILE A 66 -9.21 2.32 -0.06
C ILE A 66 -8.76 1.44 1.11
N TYR A 67 -8.53 0.16 0.83
CA TYR A 67 -7.89 -0.76 1.76
C TYR A 67 -6.68 -1.39 1.10
N LEU A 68 -5.50 -1.16 1.68
CA LEU A 68 -4.25 -1.78 1.27
C LEU A 68 -3.69 -2.59 2.43
N SER A 69 -2.89 -3.61 2.13
CA SER A 69 -2.25 -4.41 3.16
C SER A 69 -0.87 -4.87 2.73
N THR A 70 0.04 -4.97 3.69
CA THR A 70 1.36 -5.56 3.47
C THR A 70 1.25 -7.07 3.33
N SER A 71 2.32 -7.67 2.81
CA SER A 71 2.53 -9.12 2.84
C SER A 71 2.64 -9.61 4.29
N PRO A 72 2.14 -10.82 4.61
CA PRO A 72 2.23 -11.37 5.95
C PRO A 72 3.66 -11.80 6.29
N VAL A 73 4.11 -11.48 7.50
CA VAL A 73 5.42 -11.88 8.04
C VAL A 73 5.27 -12.78 9.26
N LYS A 74 6.26 -13.64 9.48
CA LYS A 74 6.36 -14.49 10.66
C LYS A 74 7.22 -13.80 11.71
N CYS A 75 6.72 -13.58 12.93
CA CYS A 75 7.55 -13.10 14.02
C CYS A 75 8.53 -14.19 14.49
N LYS A 76 9.83 -13.89 14.42
CA LYS A 76 10.89 -14.75 14.95
C LYS A 76 11.29 -14.24 16.33
N SER A 77 10.76 -14.88 17.38
CA SER A 77 11.17 -14.86 18.79
C SER A 77 11.30 -13.53 19.57
N ALA A 78 11.58 -12.39 18.94
CA ALA A 78 11.60 -11.04 19.52
C ALA A 78 10.48 -10.22 18.89
N ASP A 79 9.71 -9.51 19.71
CA ASP A 79 8.40 -8.95 19.36
C ASP A 79 8.51 -7.63 18.55
N GLU A 80 9.16 -7.66 17.38
CA GLU A 80 9.24 -6.51 16.47
C GLU A 80 9.15 -6.99 15.01
N PRO A 81 7.94 -7.18 14.45
CA PRO A 81 7.78 -7.49 13.03
C PRO A 81 8.29 -6.35 12.14
N GLU A 82 9.06 -6.74 11.12
CA GLU A 82 9.51 -5.88 10.04
C GLU A 82 8.90 -6.38 8.72
N TRP A 83 8.43 -5.45 7.90
CA TRP A 83 7.80 -5.73 6.60
C TRP A 83 8.62 -5.21 5.43
N HIS A 84 9.18 -4.00 5.54
CA HIS A 84 9.81 -3.29 4.42
C HIS A 84 8.98 -3.33 3.13
N ASP A 85 7.67 -3.11 3.26
CA ASP A 85 6.69 -3.30 2.18
C ASP A 85 6.04 -1.98 1.78
N ASN A 86 5.63 -1.85 0.52
CA ASN A 86 5.03 -0.63 -0.02
C ASN A 86 3.52 -0.78 -0.15
N LEU A 87 2.78 0.14 0.45
CA LEU A 87 1.35 0.29 0.25
C LEU A 87 1.08 1.42 -0.75
N GLY A 88 0.52 1.05 -1.90
CA GLY A 88 0.13 1.99 -2.95
C GLY A 88 0.93 1.77 -4.24
N PRO A 89 0.98 2.77 -5.13
CA PRO A 89 0.58 4.16 -4.91
C PRO A 89 -0.93 4.41 -4.88
N ALA A 90 -1.35 5.49 -4.21
CA ALA A 90 -2.74 5.96 -4.14
C ALA A 90 -2.81 7.48 -4.34
N TRP A 91 -3.87 7.95 -4.99
CA TRP A 91 -4.19 9.39 -5.06
C TRP A 91 -4.98 9.80 -3.84
N LEU A 92 -4.41 10.70 -3.04
CA LEU A 92 -4.94 11.08 -1.74
C LEU A 92 -5.07 12.59 -1.65
N SER A 93 -6.23 13.07 -1.21
CA SER A 93 -6.42 14.47 -0.88
C SER A 93 -5.70 14.79 0.44
N PRO A 94 -5.29 16.06 0.68
CA PRO A 94 -4.66 16.46 1.94
C PRO A 94 -5.52 16.15 3.18
N ARG A 95 -6.85 16.07 3.01
CA ARG A 95 -7.84 15.80 4.05
C ARG A 95 -8.21 14.32 4.21
N SER A 96 -7.72 13.46 3.32
CA SER A 96 -7.95 12.01 3.39
C SER A 96 -7.52 11.45 4.75
N SER A 97 -8.44 10.74 5.42
CA SER A 97 -8.25 10.14 6.74
C SER A 97 -7.67 8.74 6.62
N ILE A 98 -6.47 8.54 7.15
CA ILE A 98 -5.65 7.34 7.03
C ILE A 98 -5.46 6.72 8.42
N SER A 99 -5.70 5.41 8.53
CA SER A 99 -5.43 4.65 9.76
C SER A 99 -4.74 3.33 9.44
N PHE A 100 -3.89 2.87 10.35
CA PHE A 100 -3.15 1.63 10.23
C PHE A 100 -3.55 0.66 11.31
N SER A 101 -3.49 -0.63 10.99
CA SER A 101 -3.83 -1.70 11.92
C SER A 101 -2.91 -2.88 11.73
N VAL A 102 -2.24 -3.31 12.80
CA VAL A 102 -1.46 -4.54 12.84
C VAL A 102 -2.44 -5.68 13.08
N LYS A 103 -2.44 -6.65 12.17
CA LYS A 103 -3.39 -7.77 12.15
C LYS A 103 -2.65 -9.08 12.08
N THR A 104 -3.31 -10.13 12.55
CA THR A 104 -2.90 -11.51 12.32
C THR A 104 -3.99 -12.28 11.61
N ARG A 105 -3.61 -13.19 10.71
CA ARG A 105 -4.55 -14.13 10.08
C ARG A 105 -4.28 -15.55 10.58
N SER A 106 -5.31 -16.17 11.14
CA SER A 106 -5.28 -17.59 11.50
C SER A 106 -5.13 -18.44 10.23
N LYS A 107 -4.17 -19.38 10.24
CA LYS A 107 -4.01 -20.35 9.15
C LYS A 107 -5.21 -21.28 9.01
N PHE A 108 -5.84 -21.63 10.12
CA PHE A 108 -6.88 -22.65 10.18
C PHE A 108 -8.27 -22.07 9.93
N SER A 109 -8.56 -20.89 10.48
CA SER A 109 -9.94 -20.36 10.48
C SER A 109 -10.17 -19.22 9.49
N LYS A 110 -9.14 -18.80 8.72
CA LYS A 110 -9.13 -17.57 7.89
C LYS A 110 -9.48 -16.28 8.66
N THR A 111 -9.77 -16.36 9.96
CA THR A 111 -10.14 -15.25 10.84
C THR A 111 -8.97 -14.27 10.91
N THR A 112 -9.30 -12.99 10.71
CA THR A 112 -8.37 -11.89 10.90
C THR A 112 -8.64 -11.24 12.23
N THR A 113 -7.62 -11.11 13.07
CA THR A 113 -7.69 -10.43 14.36
C THR A 113 -6.86 -9.16 14.30
N VAL A 114 -7.44 -8.03 14.73
CA VAL A 114 -6.69 -6.78 14.93
C VAL A 114 -5.98 -6.87 16.28
N LEU A 115 -4.67 -6.67 16.27
CA LEU A 115 -3.84 -6.68 17.48
C LEU A 115 -3.70 -5.28 18.06
N ALA A 116 -3.38 -4.33 17.19
CA ALA A 116 -3.30 -2.93 17.53
C ALA A 116 -3.66 -2.06 16.33
N SER A 117 -4.08 -0.82 16.58
CA SER A 117 -4.37 0.16 15.55
C SER A 117 -3.83 1.53 15.95
N THR A 118 -3.51 2.34 14.96
CA THR A 118 -3.24 3.75 15.17
C THR A 118 -4.56 4.52 15.29
N GLU A 119 -4.51 5.75 15.77
CA GLU A 119 -5.58 6.70 15.46
C GLU A 119 -5.63 7.02 13.96
N SER A 120 -6.65 7.75 13.55
CA SER A 120 -6.77 8.27 12.19
C SER A 120 -6.01 9.58 12.05
N TYR A 121 -5.23 9.72 10.98
CA TYR A 121 -4.48 10.92 10.64
C TYR A 121 -4.88 11.41 9.26
N THR A 122 -4.92 12.72 9.05
CA THR A 122 -5.01 13.26 7.69
C THR A 122 -3.67 13.12 6.97
N LEU A 123 -3.67 13.05 5.64
CA LEU A 123 -2.43 13.08 4.86
C LEU A 123 -1.59 14.33 5.22
N LYS A 124 -2.22 15.50 5.32
CA LYS A 124 -1.56 16.75 5.72
C LYS A 124 -0.85 16.61 7.08
N ARG A 125 -1.49 15.97 8.07
CA ARG A 125 -0.90 15.75 9.40
C ARG A 125 0.29 14.80 9.31
N LEU A 126 0.19 13.69 8.56
CA LEU A 126 1.29 12.76 8.41
C LEU A 126 2.49 13.40 7.70
N ARG A 127 2.26 14.20 6.65
CA ARG A 127 3.34 14.96 5.98
C ARG A 127 4.06 15.89 6.96
N LYS A 128 3.30 16.67 7.74
CA LYS A 128 3.87 17.55 8.78
C LYS A 128 4.68 16.78 9.82
N MET A 129 4.23 15.58 10.21
CA MET A 129 4.96 14.73 11.17
C MET A 129 6.27 14.20 10.59
N GLN A 130 6.35 13.90 9.30
CA GLN A 130 7.58 13.42 8.65
C GLN A 130 8.57 14.55 8.34
N GLY A 131 8.05 15.74 8.03
CA GLY A 131 8.82 16.83 7.45
C GLY A 131 9.07 16.56 5.96
N SER A 132 10.19 15.91 5.63
CA SER A 132 10.59 15.61 4.24
C SER A 132 9.95 14.32 3.72
N MET A 133 9.39 14.33 2.50
CA MET A 133 8.85 13.13 1.84
C MET A 133 9.90 12.34 1.05
N ASP A 134 11.12 12.25 1.59
CA ASP A 134 12.21 11.45 1.01
C ASP A 134 12.13 9.96 1.42
N ARG A 135 13.14 9.17 1.05
CA ARG A 135 13.18 7.72 1.37
C ARG A 135 13.73 7.39 2.76
N ILE A 136 14.24 8.39 3.49
CA ILE A 136 15.04 8.20 4.71
C ILE A 136 14.24 8.63 5.95
N SER A 137 13.46 9.70 5.81
CA SER A 137 12.66 10.29 6.87
C SER A 137 11.51 9.36 7.26
N THR A 138 11.35 9.07 8.55
CA THR A 138 10.32 8.14 9.02
C THR A 138 9.43 8.80 10.06
N ILE A 139 8.21 8.27 10.20
CA ILE A 139 7.27 8.64 11.23
C ILE A 139 7.05 7.44 12.14
N ALA A 140 7.08 7.66 13.45
CA ALA A 140 6.64 6.70 14.44
C ALA A 140 5.19 6.99 14.85
N LEU A 141 4.27 6.10 14.49
CA LEU A 141 2.85 6.23 14.81
C LEU A 141 2.50 5.36 16.02
N PRO A 142 1.98 5.93 17.13
CA PRO A 142 1.55 5.16 18.28
C PRO A 142 0.52 4.09 17.92
N LEU A 143 0.77 2.86 18.36
CA LEU A 143 -0.15 1.75 18.29
C LEU A 143 -0.93 1.66 19.60
N ARG A 144 -2.23 1.38 19.50
CA ARG A 144 -3.09 1.13 20.67
C ARG A 144 -3.75 -0.23 20.53
N SER A 145 -3.72 -1.02 21.60
CA SER A 145 -4.46 -2.28 21.68
C SER A 145 -5.96 -2.00 21.65
N GLN A 146 -6.71 -2.77 20.87
CA GLN A 146 -8.17 -2.67 20.83
C GLN A 146 -8.83 -3.41 22.00
N ARG A 147 -8.09 -4.28 22.71
CA ARG A 147 -8.58 -4.94 23.91
C ARG A 147 -8.21 -4.07 25.10
N SER A 148 -9.24 -3.64 25.83
CA SER A 148 -9.22 -3.13 27.20
C SER A 148 -8.71 -4.18 28.19
N GLN A 149 -7.60 -4.84 27.88
CA GLN A 149 -6.85 -5.65 28.82
C GLN A 149 -6.01 -4.70 29.65
N LYS A 150 -6.46 -4.52 30.89
CA LYS A 150 -5.82 -3.79 31.98
C LYS A 150 -4.35 -4.20 32.24
N ASP A 151 -3.88 -5.28 31.61
CA ASP A 151 -2.65 -5.98 31.97
C ASP A 151 -1.52 -5.86 30.94
N PHE A 152 -1.76 -5.30 29.74
CA PHE A 152 -0.71 -5.11 28.74
C PHE A 152 -0.89 -3.81 27.94
N PRO A 153 -0.22 -2.72 28.33
CA PRO A 153 -0.10 -1.57 27.45
C PRO A 153 0.74 -2.00 26.24
N VAL A 154 0.11 -2.07 25.07
CA VAL A 154 0.85 -2.20 23.81
C VAL A 154 1.35 -0.79 23.46
N ASP A 155 2.41 -0.36 24.13
CA ASP A 155 3.06 0.94 23.94
C ASP A 155 4.07 0.90 22.78
N GLY A 156 3.67 0.24 21.69
CA GLY A 156 4.46 0.12 20.48
C GLY A 156 4.24 1.29 19.53
N VAL A 157 5.16 1.47 18.60
CA VAL A 157 5.00 2.39 17.47
C VAL A 157 5.12 1.63 16.15
N LEU A 158 4.34 2.04 15.16
CA LEU A 158 4.50 1.63 13.77
C LEU A 158 5.41 2.64 13.07
N ILE A 159 6.49 2.14 12.46
CA ILE A 159 7.44 2.96 11.72
C ILE A 159 7.06 2.93 10.24
N ILE A 160 6.77 4.09 9.67
CA ILE A 160 6.43 4.26 8.26
C ILE A 160 7.25 5.38 7.62
N ASN A 161 7.26 5.39 6.30
CA ASN A 161 7.79 6.46 5.47
C ASN A 161 6.79 6.78 4.36
N LEU A 162 6.38 8.04 4.24
CA LEU A 162 5.58 8.57 3.16
C LEU A 162 6.49 9.00 2.00
N ARG A 163 6.15 8.57 0.79
CA ARG A 163 6.86 8.91 -0.44
C ARG A 163 5.90 9.57 -1.41
N GLU A 164 6.21 10.79 -1.82
CA GLU A 164 5.52 11.42 -2.93
C GLU A 164 6.10 10.86 -4.23
N LEU A 165 5.21 10.38 -5.11
CA LEU A 165 5.60 10.02 -6.45
C LEU A 165 5.30 11.23 -7.34
N SER A 166 6.35 11.80 -7.94
CA SER A 166 6.17 12.88 -8.90
C SER A 166 5.18 12.45 -9.97
N THR A 167 4.24 13.33 -10.28
CA THR A 167 3.36 13.21 -11.44
C THR A 167 4.16 13.56 -12.69
N SER A 168 5.24 12.83 -12.92
CA SER A 168 5.89 12.84 -14.22
C SER A 168 4.92 12.13 -15.16
N ASN A 169 4.28 12.88 -16.06
CA ASN A 169 3.51 12.34 -17.18
C ASN A 169 4.35 11.44 -18.11
N SER A 170 5.62 11.14 -17.81
CA SER A 170 6.54 10.38 -18.66
C SER A 170 6.46 8.86 -18.49
N GLY A 171 5.51 8.33 -17.72
CA GLY A 171 5.40 6.88 -17.46
C GLY A 171 4.42 6.13 -18.37
N MET A 172 3.67 6.83 -19.23
CA MET A 172 2.68 6.20 -20.11
C MET A 172 3.28 5.70 -21.44
N GLU A 173 4.56 5.96 -21.72
CA GLU A 173 5.24 5.55 -22.95
C GLU A 173 6.05 4.23 -22.81
N GLU A 174 6.30 3.74 -21.59
CA GLU A 174 7.06 2.51 -21.38
C GLU A 174 6.20 1.23 -21.37
N TYR A 175 4.88 1.35 -21.12
CA TYR A 175 3.98 0.17 -21.12
C TYR A 175 3.44 -0.23 -22.49
N THR A 176 3.46 0.66 -23.49
CA THR A 176 3.16 0.34 -24.89
C THR A 176 4.37 -0.23 -25.64
N SER A 177 5.59 0.11 -25.21
CA SER A 177 6.83 -0.39 -25.81
C SER A 177 7.18 -1.82 -25.36
N LEU A 178 6.87 -2.19 -24.11
CA LEU A 178 7.16 -3.54 -23.58
C LEU A 178 6.13 -4.62 -23.96
N LYS A 179 4.93 -4.24 -24.41
CA LYS A 179 3.94 -5.20 -24.95
C LYS A 179 4.08 -5.48 -26.45
N SER A 180 4.91 -4.71 -27.16
CA SER A 180 5.09 -4.85 -28.62
C SER A 180 6.29 -5.72 -29.03
N ALA A 181 7.06 -6.26 -28.06
CA ALA A 181 8.23 -7.11 -28.32
C ALA A 181 8.07 -8.58 -27.87
N GLY A 182 6.87 -8.99 -27.44
CA GLY A 182 6.62 -10.30 -26.81
C GLY A 182 5.52 -11.14 -27.47
N SER A 183 5.11 -10.84 -28.71
CA SER A 183 4.03 -11.57 -29.39
C SER A 183 4.40 -11.95 -30.83
N GLN A 184 5.47 -12.72 -30.98
CA GLN A 184 5.69 -13.56 -32.16
C GLN A 184 6.19 -14.93 -31.70
N ARG A 185 5.26 -15.80 -31.27
CA ARG A 185 5.35 -17.23 -31.55
C ARG A 185 4.07 -17.95 -31.16
N SER A 186 3.65 -18.79 -32.10
CA SER A 186 2.57 -19.77 -32.07
C SER A 186 1.18 -19.30 -32.47
N SER A 187 0.59 -20.13 -33.34
CA SER A 187 -0.79 -20.18 -33.82
C SER A 187 -1.08 -19.38 -35.09
N LEU A 188 -0.89 -20.05 -36.24
CA LEU A 188 -1.87 -20.16 -37.33
C LEU A 188 -1.29 -21.00 -38.47
N GLU A 189 -1.42 -22.32 -38.37
CA GLU A 189 -1.44 -23.20 -39.55
C GLU A 189 -2.54 -24.24 -39.31
N ASP A 190 -3.70 -23.99 -39.91
CA ASP A 190 -4.67 -25.00 -40.34
C ASP A 190 -5.67 -24.29 -41.27
N GLU A 191 -5.52 -24.47 -42.59
CA GLU A 191 -6.50 -25.17 -43.42
C GLU A 191 -6.23 -25.00 -44.93
N GLN A 192 -6.15 -26.16 -45.59
CA GLN A 192 -6.65 -26.49 -46.93
C GLN A 192 -6.07 -25.80 -48.17
N GLU A 193 -5.23 -26.55 -48.90
CA GLU A 193 -5.41 -26.72 -50.34
C GLU A 193 -5.52 -28.21 -50.70
N LEU A 194 -6.63 -28.52 -51.36
CA LEU A 194 -6.93 -29.80 -51.98
C LEU A 194 -6.19 -29.94 -53.32
N ASN A 195 -5.84 -31.20 -53.61
CA ASN A 195 -5.99 -31.91 -54.89
C ASN A 195 -4.77 -32.22 -55.77
N LEU A 196 -4.71 -33.53 -56.06
CA LEU A 196 -4.23 -34.21 -57.28
C LEU A 196 -2.72 -34.48 -57.48
N LYS A 197 -2.26 -35.64 -57.01
CA LYS A 197 -2.02 -36.85 -57.87
C LYS A 197 -1.21 -37.93 -57.13
N SER A 198 -1.85 -39.08 -56.89
CA SER A 198 -1.22 -40.40 -56.75
C SER A 198 -0.73 -40.90 -58.13
N PRO A 199 -0.13 -42.11 -58.30
CA PRO A 199 0.28 -43.14 -57.32
C PRO A 199 1.70 -43.72 -57.58
N LEU A 200 2.18 -44.62 -56.70
CA LEU A 200 2.75 -45.95 -57.03
C LEU A 200 3.41 -46.58 -55.79
N SER A 201 2.82 -47.68 -55.30
CA SER A 201 3.48 -48.71 -54.46
C SER A 201 4.29 -49.67 -55.38
N PRO A 202 4.91 -50.78 -54.91
CA PRO A 202 5.19 -51.30 -53.55
C PRO A 202 6.65 -51.80 -53.38
N VAL A 203 7.02 -52.41 -52.23
CA VAL A 203 7.68 -53.74 -52.11
C VAL A 203 8.06 -54.07 -50.66
N SER A 204 7.80 -55.34 -50.32
CA SER A 204 7.99 -56.08 -49.05
C SER A 204 9.45 -56.29 -48.62
N ILE A 205 9.68 -56.70 -47.35
CA ILE A 205 10.25 -58.02 -46.95
C ILE A 205 10.52 -58.08 -45.43
N GLU A 206 10.06 -59.20 -44.83
CA GLU A 206 10.42 -59.79 -43.53
C GLU A 206 11.92 -59.78 -43.19
N SER A 207 12.29 -59.71 -41.91
CA SER A 207 12.87 -60.86 -41.16
C SER A 207 13.56 -60.50 -39.83
N ARG A 208 13.15 -61.23 -38.78
CA ARG A 208 13.95 -61.97 -37.76
C ARG A 208 14.89 -61.30 -36.72
N LEU A 209 14.65 -61.77 -35.47
CA LEU A 209 15.57 -62.30 -34.43
C LEU A 209 16.19 -61.36 -33.37
N THR A 210 15.62 -61.45 -32.15
CA THR A 210 16.19 -61.73 -30.78
C THR A 210 17.60 -61.23 -30.39
N PRO A 211 17.82 -60.91 -29.11
CA PRO A 211 18.05 -61.93 -28.07
C PRO A 211 16.89 -62.11 -27.08
#